data_AF-A0A3D1XPU4-F1
#
_entry.id   AF-A0A3D1XPU4-F1
#
_cell.length_a   1.000
_cell.length_b   1.000
_cell.length_c   1.000
_cell.angle_alpha   90.00
_cell.angle_beta   90.00
_cell.angle_gamma   90.00
#
_symmetry.space_group_name_H-M   'P 1'
#
loop_
_entity.id
_entity.type
_entity.pdbx_description
1 polymer ?
#
loop_
_entity_poly.entity_id
_entity_poly.type
_entity_poly.pdbx_seq_one_letter_code
_entity_poly.pdbx_strand_id
1 'polypeptide(L)' 'MKTFCCSNDVAARYGGEEFVLVLPETKVKGAVYIAERIREEMASQTFQHKGEQTVKAFITQDA' A
#
# COMPACT_ATOMS: atom_id res chain seq x y z
N MET A 1 3.90 -5.38 3.69
CA MET A 1 4.32 -4.77 2.41
C MET A 1 5.15 -5.69 1.51
N LYS A 2 6.20 -6.37 2.01
CA LYS A 2 7.07 -7.26 1.18
C LYS A 2 6.33 -8.32 0.34
N THR A 3 5.14 -8.76 0.76
CA THR A 3 4.34 -9.76 0.05
C THR A 3 3.76 -9.28 -1.28
N PHE A 4 3.65 -7.97 -1.50
CA PHE A 4 3.00 -7.37 -2.67
C PHE A 4 3.98 -6.78 -3.70
N CYS A 5 5.28 -6.81 -3.41
CA CYS A 5 6.31 -6.18 -4.24
C CYS A 5 7.21 -7.25 -4.85
N CYS A 6 7.38 -7.23 -6.18
CA CYS A 6 8.43 -8.01 -6.84
C CYS A 6 9.79 -7.32 -6.70
N SER A 7 10.87 -7.92 -7.20
CA SER A 7 12.23 -7.39 -7.06
C SER A 7 12.43 -5.99 -7.65
N ASN A 8 11.61 -5.58 -8.62
CA ASN A 8 11.70 -4.27 -9.27
C ASN A 8 10.71 -3.24 -8.70
N ASP A 9 9.82 -3.65 -7.78
CA ASP A 9 8.87 -2.75 -7.13
C ASP A 9 9.48 -2.15 -5.87
N VAL A 10 9.25 -0.86 -5.64
CA VAL A 10 9.80 -0.15 -4.48
C VAL A 10 8.68 0.34 -3.58
N ALA A 11 8.64 -0.15 -2.35
CA ALA A 11 7.81 0.40 -1.28
C ALA A 11 8.65 1.33 -0.40
N ALA A 12 8.25 2.59 -0.28
CA ALA A 12 8.93 3.60 0.51
C ALA A 12 7.96 4.35 1.43
N ARG A 13 8.46 4.87 2.56
CA ARG A 13 7.73 5.82 3.41
C ARG A 13 8.03 7.22 2.88
N TYR A 14 7.00 7.94 2.45
CA TYR A 14 7.15 9.25 1.84
C TYR A 14 7.28 10.36 2.89
N GLY A 15 6.51 10.25 3.98
CA GLY A 15 6.59 11.16 5.12
C GLY A 15 5.45 10.90 6.10
N GLY A 16 5.62 11.24 7.39
CA GLY A 16 4.57 11.07 8.39
C GLY A 16 4.02 9.64 8.43
N GLU A 17 2.76 9.46 8.03
CA GLU A 17 2.06 8.16 7.97
C GLU A 17 1.83 7.67 6.52
N GLU A 18 2.42 8.34 5.53
CA GLU A 18 2.23 8.07 4.11
C GLU A 18 3.28 7.10 3.55
N PHE A 19 2.79 6.18 2.71
CA PHE A 19 3.60 5.20 2.01
C PHE A 19 3.35 5.27 0.51
N VAL A 20 4.41 5.09 -0.27
CA VAL A 20 4.38 5.08 -1.74
C VAL A 20 4.87 3.74 -2.24
N LEU A 21 4.18 3.21 -3.25
CA LEU A 21 4.56 2.01 -3.98
C LEU A 21 4.84 2.39 -5.44
N VAL A 22 6.08 2.23 -5.87
CA VAL A 22 6.52 2.49 -7.24
C VAL A 22 6.53 1.18 -8.00
N LEU A 23 5.77 1.12 -9.10
CA LEU A 23 5.56 -0.07 -9.92
C LEU A 23 5.99 0.19 -11.38
N PRO A 24 7.30 0.22 -11.68
CA PRO A 24 7.83 0.71 -12.96
C PRO A 24 7.40 -0.10 -14.19
N GLU A 25 7.11 -1.39 -14.02
CA GLU A 25 6.69 -2.30 -15.11
C GLU A 25 5.19 -2.61 -15.08
N THR A 26 4.41 -1.89 -14.28
CA THR A 26 2.99 -2.15 -14.11
C THR A 26 2.14 -1.09 -14.80
N LYS A 27 1.29 -1.53 -15.73
CA LYS A 27 0.28 -0.65 -16.35
C LYS A 27 -0.75 -0.21 -15.31
N VAL A 28 -1.35 0.97 -15.51
CA VAL A 28 -2.37 1.55 -14.61
C VAL A 28 -3.41 0.54 -14.10
N LYS A 29 -4.00 -0.27 -14.99
CA LYS A 29 -4.98 -1.30 -14.58
C LYS A 29 -4.42 -2.32 -13.58
N GLY A 30 -3.16 -2.73 -13.74
CA GLY A 30 -2.48 -3.64 -12.82
C GLY A 30 -2.13 -2.95 -11.50
N ALA A 31 -1.74 -1.67 -11.55
CA ALA A 31 -1.44 -0.89 -10.36
C ALA A 31 -2.68 -0.70 -9.50
N VAL A 32 -3.83 -0.38 -10.11
CA VAL A 32 -5.13 -0.29 -9.44
C VAL A 32 -5.51 -1.63 -8.79
N TYR A 33 -5.32 -2.75 -9.50
CA TYR A 33 -5.58 -4.08 -8.94
C TYR A 33 -4.71 -4.40 -7.71
N ILE A 34 -3.41 -4.10 -7.78
CA ILE A 34 -2.49 -4.28 -6.65
C ILE A 34 -2.91 -3.40 -5.47
N ALA A 35 -3.27 -2.15 -5.75
CA ALA A 35 -3.67 -1.19 -4.71
C ALA A 35 -4.95 -1.64 -3.99
N GLU A 36 -5.99 -2.06 -4.73
CA GLU A 36 -7.22 -2.58 -4.12
C GLU A 36 -6.97 -3.83 -3.26
N ARG A 37 -6.11 -4.74 -3.71
CA ARG A 37 -5.72 -5.89 -2.90
C ARG A 37 -5.02 -5.50 -1.60
N ILE A 38 -4.12 -4.51 -1.65
CA ILE A 38 -3.46 -3.99 -0.45
C ILE A 38 -4.51 -3.37 0.48
N ARG A 39 -5.46 -2.59 -0.04
CA ARG A 39 -6.55 -1.98 0.73
C ARG A 39 -7.40 -3.03 1.45
N GLU A 40 -7.82 -4.08 0.74
CA GLU A 40 -8.62 -5.17 1.31
C GLU A 40 -7.88 -5.93 2.40
N GLU A 41 -6.61 -6.26 2.17
CA GLU A 41 -5.78 -6.96 3.15
C GLU A 41 -5.52 -6.10 4.39
N MET A 42 -5.25 -4.80 4.22
CA MET A 42 -5.07 -3.89 5.37
C MET A 42 -6.37 -3.72 6.16
N ALA A 43 -7.53 -3.71 5.49
CA ALA A 43 -8.83 -3.60 6.15
C ALA A 43 -9.21 -4.89 6.90
N SER A 44 -8.77 -6.06 6.43
CA SER A 44 -9.04 -7.35 7.07
C SER A 44 -8.04 -7.67 8.19
N GLN A 45 -6.86 -7.05 8.19
CA GLN A 45 -5.87 -7.24 9.24
C GLN A 45 -6.25 -6.51 10.53
N THR A 46 -6.31 -7.28 11.62
CA THR A 46 -6.41 -6.72 12.97
C THR A 46 -5.00 -6.42 13.48
N PHE A 47 -4.63 -5.14 13.48
CA PHE A 47 -3.35 -4.71 14.04
C PHE A 47 -3.42 -4.73 15.57
N GLN A 48 -2.75 -5.71 16.19
CA GLN A 48 -2.57 -5.70 17.64
C GLN A 48 -1.48 -4.69 18.02
N HIS A 49 -1.90 -3.55 18.55
CA HIS A 49 -1.00 -2.50 19.06
C HIS A 49 -1.38 -2.15 20.51
N LYS A 50 -0.41 -1.76 21.34
CA LYS A 50 -0.60 -1.40 22.77
C LYS A 50 -1.28 -0.02 22.97
N GLY A 51 -2.09 0.41 22.01
CA GLY A 51 -2.78 1.69 21.99
C GLY A 51 -3.71 1.74 20.77
N GLU A 52 -4.88 2.33 20.97
CA GLU A 52 -5.97 2.39 19.99
C GLU A 52 -5.61 3.40 18.88
N GLN A 53 -5.00 2.92 17.79
CA GLN A 53 -4.73 3.73 16.60
C GLN A 53 -5.31 3.04 15.37
N THR A 54 -6.33 3.66 14.79
CA THR A 54 -6.94 3.24 13.52
C THR A 54 -6.09 3.75 12.37
N VAL A 55 -5.43 2.86 11.63
CA VAL A 55 -4.68 3.22 10.41
C VAL A 55 -5.68 3.40 9.27
N LYS A 56 -5.78 4.62 8.73
CA LYS A 56 -6.54 4.89 7.50
C LYS A 56 -5.60 4.80 6.29
N ALA A 57 -5.87 3.89 5.38
CA ALA A 57 -5.16 3.79 4.11
C ALA A 57 -5.96 4.50 3.00
N PHE A 58 -5.32 5.42 2.29
CA PHE A 58 -5.87 6.07 1.10
C PHE A 58 -4.91 5.83 -0.06
N ILE A 59 -5.46 5.50 -1.23
CA ILE A 59 -4.69 5.29 -2.46
C ILE A 59 -4.96 6.49 -3.36
N THR A 60 -3.92 7.25 -3.69
CA THR A 60 -3.97 8.34 -4.66
C THR A 60 -3.22 7.93 -5.92
N GLN A 61 -3.79 8.25 -7.08
CA GLN A 61 -3.09 8.16 -8.36
C GLN A 61 -2.83 9.59 -8.81
N ASP A 62 -1.61 10.07 -8.60
CA ASP A 62 -1.19 11.31 -9.25
C ASP A 62 -0.98 11.01 -10.74
N ALA A 63 -1.59 11.86 -11.57
CA ALA A 63 -1.71 11.72 -13.03
C ALA A 63 -0.39 11.99 -13.76
#